data_AF-A0A9N7JLP7-F1
#
_entry.id   AF-A0A9N7JLP7-F1
#
_cell.length_a   1.000
_cell.length_b   1.000
_cell.length_c   1.000
_cell.angle_alpha   90.00
_cell.angle_beta   90.00
_cell.angle_gamma   90.00
#
_symmetry.space_group_name_H-M   'P 1'
#
loop_
_entity.id
_entity.type
_entity.pdbx_description
1 polymer ?
#
loop_
_entity_poly.entity_id
_entity_poly.type
_entity_poly.pdbx_seq_one_letter_code
_entity_poly.pdbx_strand_id
1 'polypeptide(L)'
;MKKFAIMTLILTIISGAVGCTNKKVEQPSIDKNQPQSSDQSSPQQNTSKNDSNSIEKAVEENKDNIKDLYEDLREELIKQKNNFDKEHWEEFSTEFNNEKEKIKNVVKDNYLNEAVRHLDELYTEYDTAIKEQKDINLERIESVKNKLEEIINK
;
A
#
# COMPACT_ATOMS: atom_id res chain seq x y z
N MET A 1 11.68 4.41 23.52
CA MET A 1 11.64 4.81 22.10
C MET A 1 12.92 4.34 21.42
N LYS A 2 12.88 3.17 20.75
CA LYS A 2 14.09 2.56 20.15
C LYS A 2 13.73 1.44 19.16
N LYS A 3 12.84 1.66 18.18
CA LYS A 3 12.58 0.63 17.14
C LYS A 3 12.31 1.14 15.71
N PHE A 4 12.09 2.43 15.46
CA PHE A 4 11.78 2.90 14.10
C PHE A 4 13.01 3.36 13.30
N ALA A 5 14.09 2.58 13.36
CA ALA A 5 15.19 2.71 12.43
C ALA A 5 15.25 1.41 11.63
N ILE A 6 14.76 1.45 10.38
CA ILE A 6 15.14 0.66 9.18
C ILE A 6 13.93 0.68 8.24
N MET A 7 13.76 1.79 7.50
CA MET A 7 13.06 1.76 6.20
C MET A 7 13.41 3.00 5.36
N THR A 8 14.67 3.45 5.45
CA THR A 8 15.27 4.33 4.44
C THR A 8 16.08 3.50 3.47
N LEU A 9 15.42 2.97 2.44
CA LEU A 9 16.06 2.68 1.17
C LEU A 9 15.05 2.92 0.02
N ILE A 10 14.72 4.18 -0.24
CA ILE A 10 14.07 4.56 -1.49
C ILE A 10 15.17 4.66 -2.55
N LEU A 11 15.17 3.67 -3.44
CA LEU A 11 15.95 3.63 -4.66
C LEU A 11 15.58 4.86 -5.52
N THR A 12 16.46 5.86 -5.58
CA THR A 12 16.34 7.00 -6.48
C THR A 12 17.00 6.67 -7.82
N ILE A 13 16.22 6.27 -8.83
CA ILE A 13 16.57 6.54 -10.23
C ILE A 13 15.29 6.78 -11.04
N ILE A 14 14.76 8.00 -10.99
CA ILE A 14 14.02 8.56 -12.13
C ILE A 14 14.78 9.80 -12.57
N SER A 15 15.82 9.57 -13.38
CA SER A 15 16.37 10.65 -14.21
C SER A 15 15.36 10.87 -15.32
N GLY A 16 14.54 11.90 -15.15
CA GLY A 16 13.71 12.44 -16.21
C GLY A 16 14.55 13.03 -17.34
N ALA A 17 14.05 12.88 -18.55
CA ALA A 17 14.25 13.85 -19.62
C ALA A 17 12.98 13.84 -20.48
N VAL A 18 11.98 14.62 -20.07
CA VAL A 18 10.92 15.09 -20.96
C VAL A 18 11.48 16.31 -21.67
N GLY A 19 11.69 16.18 -22.98
CA GLY A 19 12.06 17.28 -23.86
C GLY A 19 11.20 17.25 -25.11
N CYS A 20 10.05 17.94 -25.07
CA CYS A 20 9.29 18.29 -26.27
C CYS A 20 10.10 19.29 -27.10
N THR A 21 10.39 19.00 -28.36
CA THR A 21 10.41 20.04 -29.41
C THR A 21 9.92 19.46 -30.74
N ASN A 22 8.88 20.09 -31.29
CA ASN A 22 8.46 19.93 -32.69
C ASN A 22 9.47 20.62 -33.61
N LYS A 23 9.94 19.96 -34.67
CA LYS A 23 9.91 20.48 -36.06
C LYS A 23 10.62 19.57 -37.09
N LYS A 24 9.87 19.32 -38.17
CA LYS A 24 10.23 19.33 -39.60
C LYS A 24 10.95 18.11 -40.23
N VAL A 25 10.17 17.46 -41.10
CA VAL A 25 10.48 16.79 -42.39
C VAL A 25 11.90 16.98 -42.93
N GLU A 26 12.56 15.85 -43.24
CA GLU A 26 13.29 15.58 -44.49
C GLU A 26 13.51 14.05 -44.66
N GLN A 27 12.87 13.47 -45.69
CA GLN A 27 13.41 12.34 -46.47
C GLN A 27 14.17 12.97 -47.65
N PRO A 28 15.14 12.32 -48.36
CA PRO A 28 15.29 10.86 -48.55
C PRO A 28 16.76 10.35 -48.46
N SER A 29 17.02 9.04 -48.49
CA SER A 29 17.37 8.36 -49.75
C SER A 29 17.19 6.85 -49.67
N ILE A 30 16.68 6.34 -50.80
CA ILE A 30 16.44 4.96 -51.17
C ILE A 30 17.78 4.28 -51.47
N ASP A 31 17.98 3.05 -51.00
CA ASP A 31 18.55 2.02 -51.89
C ASP A 31 17.85 0.68 -51.70
N LYS A 32 17.55 0.06 -52.84
CA LYS A 32 16.78 -1.15 -53.03
C LYS A 32 17.73 -2.33 -53.04
N ASN A 33 17.34 -3.45 -52.43
CA ASN A 33 17.42 -4.78 -53.05
C ASN A 33 16.56 -5.79 -52.26
N GLN A 34 15.43 -6.16 -52.87
CA GLN A 34 14.55 -7.32 -52.58
C GLN A 34 15.24 -8.64 -53.06
N PRO A 35 14.69 -9.87 -52.91
CA PRO A 35 13.44 -10.29 -52.25
C PRO A 35 13.47 -11.63 -51.45
N GLN A 36 12.34 -11.88 -50.76
CA GLN A 36 11.69 -13.17 -50.48
C GLN A 36 12.36 -14.23 -49.60
N SER A 37 11.67 -14.61 -48.53
CA SER A 37 10.99 -15.90 -48.46
C SER A 37 9.92 -15.90 -47.37
N SER A 38 8.72 -16.33 -47.75
CA SER A 38 7.59 -16.63 -46.88
C SER A 38 7.94 -17.82 -46.00
N ASP A 39 7.63 -17.77 -44.71
CA ASP A 39 7.15 -18.97 -44.04
C ASP A 39 6.18 -18.66 -42.90
N GLN A 40 5.16 -19.50 -42.86
CA GLN A 40 3.93 -19.41 -42.10
C GLN A 40 4.08 -20.31 -40.87
N SER A 41 3.95 -19.80 -39.65
CA SER A 41 3.49 -20.58 -38.47
C SER A 41 3.36 -19.74 -37.18
N SER A 42 2.10 -19.61 -36.75
CA SER A 42 1.57 -19.57 -35.37
C SER A 42 1.95 -18.45 -34.37
N PRO A 43 0.96 -17.88 -33.65
CA PRO A 43 1.21 -17.01 -32.51
C PRO A 43 1.68 -17.84 -31.32
N GLN A 44 2.93 -17.68 -30.91
CA GLN A 44 3.38 -18.14 -29.60
C GLN A 44 2.69 -17.30 -28.51
N GLN A 45 1.59 -17.84 -27.97
CA GLN A 45 1.17 -17.54 -26.61
C GLN A 45 2.28 -18.03 -25.67
N ASN A 46 3.25 -17.15 -25.36
CA ASN A 46 4.04 -17.33 -24.15
C ASN A 46 3.17 -16.91 -22.97
N THR A 47 2.43 -17.87 -22.43
CA THR A 47 1.86 -17.78 -21.09
C THR A 47 2.96 -17.42 -20.11
N SER A 48 2.84 -16.23 -19.53
CA SER A 48 3.67 -15.74 -18.43
C SER A 48 3.59 -16.73 -17.27
N LYS A 49 4.69 -17.43 -17.02
CA LYS A 49 4.84 -18.34 -15.88
C LYS A 49 5.54 -17.67 -14.70
N ASN A 50 5.70 -16.33 -14.73
CA ASN A 50 6.51 -15.57 -13.77
C ASN A 50 5.73 -14.63 -12.85
N ASP A 51 4.41 -14.46 -13.04
CA ASP A 51 3.66 -13.44 -12.30
C ASP A 51 3.09 -13.94 -10.95
N SER A 52 2.85 -15.24 -10.80
CA SER A 52 2.13 -15.77 -9.63
C SER A 52 2.91 -15.61 -8.31
N ASN A 53 4.22 -15.92 -8.31
CA ASN A 53 5.05 -15.78 -7.10
C ASN A 53 5.27 -14.32 -6.69
N SER A 54 5.24 -13.38 -7.66
CA SER A 54 5.39 -11.95 -7.36
C SER A 54 4.10 -11.37 -6.76
N ILE A 55 2.94 -11.85 -7.19
CA ILE A 55 1.64 -11.40 -6.67
C ILE A 55 1.46 -11.93 -5.25
N GLU A 56 1.72 -13.21 -5.00
CA GLU A 56 1.59 -13.82 -3.67
C GLU A 56 2.51 -13.14 -2.64
N LYS A 57 3.77 -12.86 -3.02
CA LYS A 57 4.70 -12.10 -2.17
C LYS A 57 4.20 -10.69 -1.86
N ALA A 58 3.63 -9.99 -2.84
CA ALA A 58 3.09 -8.65 -2.63
C ALA A 58 1.83 -8.66 -1.73
N VAL A 59 1.02 -9.72 -1.79
CA VAL A 59 -0.13 -9.89 -0.89
C VAL A 59 0.33 -10.10 0.54
N GLU A 60 1.30 -11.00 0.78
CA GLU A 60 1.85 -11.24 2.12
C GLU A 60 2.56 -9.99 2.68
N GLU A 61 3.35 -9.28 1.88
CA GLU A 61 3.98 -8.02 2.31
C GLU A 61 2.94 -6.97 2.72
N ASN A 62 1.85 -6.84 1.97
CA ASN A 62 0.77 -5.92 2.32
C ASN A 62 0.03 -6.32 3.60
N LYS A 63 -0.15 -7.63 3.82
CA LYS A 63 -0.77 -8.19 5.01
C LYS A 63 0.08 -7.93 6.26
N ASP A 64 1.39 -8.10 6.16
CA ASP A 64 2.34 -7.75 7.22
C ASP A 64 2.30 -6.24 7.51
N ASN A 65 2.29 -5.38 6.49
CA ASN A 65 2.19 -3.92 6.70
C ASN A 65 0.89 -3.52 7.42
N ILE A 66 -0.24 -4.14 7.07
CA ILE A 66 -1.53 -3.90 7.75
C ILE A 66 -1.48 -4.37 9.21
N LYS A 67 -0.86 -5.52 9.45
CA LYS A 67 -0.68 -6.08 10.79
C LYS A 67 0.17 -5.19 11.68
N ASP A 68 1.31 -4.71 11.16
CA ASP A 68 2.20 -3.82 11.89
C ASP A 68 1.48 -2.52 12.26
N LEU A 69 0.75 -1.92 11.31
CA LEU A 69 -0.02 -0.71 11.55
C LEU A 69 -1.17 -0.92 12.58
N TYR A 70 -1.78 -2.11 12.59
CA TYR A 70 -2.77 -2.49 13.60
C TYR A 70 -2.16 -2.63 15.00
N GLU A 71 -1.00 -3.27 15.12
CA GLU A 71 -0.32 -3.38 16.42
C GLU A 71 0.16 -2.02 16.92
N ASP A 72 0.66 -1.13 16.04
CA ASP A 72 1.04 0.24 16.39
C ASP A 72 -0.15 1.01 16.98
N LEU A 73 -1.32 0.92 16.35
CA LEU A 73 -2.56 1.49 16.89
C LEU A 73 -2.87 0.90 18.26
N ARG A 74 -2.86 -0.42 18.40
CA ARG A 74 -3.17 -1.09 19.66
C ARG A 74 -2.23 -0.66 20.79
N GLU A 75 -0.94 -0.59 20.53
CA GLU A 75 0.05 -0.15 21.52
C GLU A 75 -0.17 1.30 21.94
N GLU A 76 -0.43 2.20 21.00
CA GLU A 76 -0.60 3.61 21.30
C GLU A 76 -1.86 3.86 22.13
N LEU A 77 -2.95 3.15 21.86
CA LEU A 77 -4.18 3.24 22.64
C LEU A 77 -3.99 2.86 24.10
N ILE A 78 -3.18 1.82 24.37
CA ILE A 78 -2.87 1.41 25.74
C ILE A 78 -2.15 2.55 26.49
N LYS A 79 -1.26 3.28 25.81
CA LYS A 79 -0.54 4.42 26.41
C LYS A 79 -1.49 5.61 26.67
N GLN A 80 -2.28 5.98 25.67
CA GLN A 80 -3.13 7.18 25.72
C GLN A 80 -4.35 7.03 26.62
N LYS A 81 -4.87 5.81 26.80
CA LYS A 81 -6.07 5.54 27.62
C LYS A 81 -5.97 6.08 29.05
N ASN A 82 -4.80 6.01 29.67
CA ASN A 82 -4.63 6.39 31.08
C ASN A 82 -3.83 7.69 31.26
N ASN A 83 -3.13 8.15 30.22
CA ASN A 83 -2.28 9.34 30.28
C ASN A 83 -2.33 10.06 28.94
N PHE A 84 -3.50 10.61 28.61
CA PHE A 84 -3.71 11.26 27.33
C PHE A 84 -2.79 12.47 27.17
N ASP A 85 -1.95 12.40 26.14
CA ASP A 85 -1.12 13.49 25.66
C ASP A 85 -1.61 13.86 24.26
N LYS A 86 -2.25 15.03 24.18
CA LYS A 86 -2.84 15.52 22.93
C LYS A 86 -1.80 15.70 21.82
N GLU A 87 -0.65 16.26 22.13
CA GLU A 87 0.38 16.53 21.13
C GLU A 87 0.93 15.22 20.58
N HIS A 88 1.21 14.26 21.48
CA HIS A 88 1.67 12.94 21.07
C HIS A 88 0.61 12.19 20.24
N TRP A 89 -0.67 12.29 20.62
CA TRP A 89 -1.76 11.65 19.88
C TRP A 89 -1.97 12.26 18.49
N GLU A 90 -1.81 13.58 18.34
CA GLU A 90 -1.89 14.26 17.04
C GLU A 90 -0.71 13.89 16.12
N GLU A 91 0.49 13.76 16.67
CA GLU A 91 1.67 13.27 15.95
C GLU A 91 1.46 11.83 15.46
N PHE A 92 1.08 10.93 16.38
CA PHE A 92 0.76 9.54 16.05
C PHE A 92 -0.35 9.45 15.01
N SER A 93 -1.44 10.21 15.18
CA SER A 93 -2.56 10.25 14.25
C SER A 93 -2.14 10.65 12.84
N THR A 94 -1.22 11.60 12.72
CA THR A 94 -0.70 12.05 11.43
C THR A 94 0.13 10.95 10.77
N GLU A 95 1.02 10.32 11.52
CA GLU A 95 1.87 9.23 11.03
C GLU A 95 1.03 8.01 10.62
N PHE A 96 0.12 7.58 11.49
CA PHE A 96 -0.80 6.47 11.25
C PHE A 96 -1.61 6.67 9.96
N ASN A 97 -2.18 7.87 9.76
CA ASN A 97 -2.95 8.16 8.55
C ASN A 97 -2.08 8.17 7.29
N ASN A 98 -0.84 8.65 7.38
CA ASN A 98 0.10 8.62 6.27
C ASN A 98 0.48 7.18 5.89
N GLU A 99 0.79 6.31 6.85
CA GLU A 99 1.10 4.91 6.59
C GLU A 99 -0.11 4.15 6.04
N LYS A 100 -1.30 4.37 6.62
CA LYS A 100 -2.56 3.80 6.11
C LYS A 100 -2.80 4.16 4.64
N GLU A 101 -2.61 5.43 4.27
CA GLU A 101 -2.77 5.86 2.87
C GLU A 101 -1.70 5.28 1.94
N LYS A 102 -0.46 5.09 2.40
CA LYS A 102 0.57 4.37 1.62
C LYS A 102 0.12 2.94 1.34
N ILE A 103 -0.34 2.21 2.37
CA ILE A 103 -0.85 0.83 2.24
C ILE A 103 -2.03 0.79 1.27
N LYS A 104 -3.03 1.66 1.47
CA LYS A 104 -4.21 1.76 0.61
C LYS A 104 -3.87 1.99 -0.87
N ASN A 105 -2.82 2.77 -1.16
CA ASN A 105 -2.39 3.05 -2.53
C ASN A 105 -1.71 1.86 -3.22
N VAL A 106 -1.18 0.90 -2.46
CA VAL A 106 -0.48 -0.28 -3.00
C VAL A 106 -1.30 -1.56 -2.92
N VAL A 107 -2.29 -1.63 -2.03
CA VAL A 107 -3.19 -2.77 -1.86
C VAL A 107 -4.19 -2.83 -3.01
N LYS A 108 -4.02 -3.83 -3.88
CA LYS A 108 -4.96 -4.13 -4.98
C LYS A 108 -5.91 -5.27 -4.66
N ASP A 109 -5.60 -6.06 -3.64
CA ASP A 109 -6.44 -7.16 -3.20
C ASP A 109 -7.68 -6.63 -2.48
N ASN A 110 -8.86 -7.15 -2.82
CA ASN A 110 -10.13 -6.68 -2.25
C ASN A 110 -10.23 -6.99 -0.76
N TYR A 111 -9.72 -8.15 -0.34
CA TYR A 111 -9.81 -8.60 1.05
C TYR A 111 -8.88 -7.78 1.93
N LEU A 112 -7.68 -7.48 1.47
CA LEU A 112 -6.78 -6.55 2.16
C LEU A 112 -7.30 -5.11 2.17
N ASN A 113 -8.02 -4.67 1.14
CA ASN A 113 -8.70 -3.37 1.16
C ASN A 113 -9.79 -3.31 2.25
N GLU A 114 -10.51 -4.41 2.49
CA GLU A 114 -11.44 -4.50 3.62
C GLU A 114 -10.72 -4.39 4.97
N ALA A 115 -9.53 -4.98 5.10
CA ALA A 115 -8.73 -4.83 6.32
C ALA A 115 -8.28 -3.38 6.54
N VAL A 116 -7.82 -2.68 5.50
CA VAL A 116 -7.48 -1.25 5.60
C VAL A 116 -8.70 -0.42 6.03
N ARG A 117 -9.91 -0.75 5.53
CA ARG A 117 -11.15 -0.09 5.97
C ARG A 117 -11.46 -0.39 7.44
N HIS A 118 -11.35 -1.63 7.88
CA HIS A 118 -11.58 -1.99 9.29
C HIS A 118 -10.56 -1.34 10.24
N LEU A 119 -9.33 -1.16 9.78
CA LEU A 119 -8.31 -0.41 10.49
C LEU A 119 -8.69 1.08 10.64
N ASP A 120 -9.24 1.69 9.59
CA ASP A 120 -9.77 3.06 9.63
C ASP A 120 -10.99 3.21 10.58
N GLU A 121 -11.88 2.22 10.56
CA GLU A 121 -13.02 2.15 11.47
C GLU A 121 -12.56 2.06 12.93
N LEU A 122 -11.59 1.20 13.25
CA LEU A 122 -11.00 1.12 14.59
C LEU A 122 -10.39 2.44 15.00
N TYR A 123 -9.50 3.00 14.18
CA TYR A 123 -8.85 4.28 14.46
C TYR A 123 -9.87 5.39 14.75
N THR A 124 -10.94 5.49 13.95
CA THR A 124 -11.96 6.53 14.13
C THR A 124 -12.71 6.39 15.44
N GLU A 125 -13.09 5.17 15.83
CA GLU A 125 -13.76 4.91 17.11
C GLU A 125 -12.86 5.32 18.29
N TYR A 126 -11.58 4.96 18.21
CA TYR A 126 -10.63 5.31 19.25
C TYR A 126 -10.30 6.80 19.30
N ASP A 127 -10.07 7.44 18.15
CA ASP A 127 -9.78 8.88 18.05
C ASP A 127 -10.93 9.69 18.64
N THR A 128 -12.17 9.31 18.33
CA THR A 128 -13.37 9.91 18.90
C THR A 128 -13.41 9.71 20.41
N ALA A 129 -13.22 8.49 20.90
CA ALA A 129 -13.26 8.20 22.33
C ALA A 129 -12.20 8.96 23.13
N ILE A 130 -10.97 9.04 22.60
CA ILE A 130 -9.85 9.73 23.23
C ILE A 130 -10.08 11.25 23.23
N LYS A 131 -10.40 11.85 22.08
CA LYS A 131 -10.56 13.31 21.97
C LYS A 131 -11.79 13.81 22.71
N GLU A 132 -12.88 13.06 22.68
CA GLU A 132 -14.15 13.44 23.31
C GLU A 132 -14.28 12.93 24.75
N GLN A 133 -13.29 12.18 25.25
CA GLN A 133 -13.32 11.52 26.56
C GLN A 133 -14.60 10.69 26.77
N LYS A 134 -15.06 10.03 25.71
CA LYS A 134 -16.26 9.18 25.73
C LYS A 134 -15.89 7.74 25.99
N ASP A 135 -16.84 7.01 26.55
CA ASP A 135 -16.75 5.57 26.64
C ASP A 135 -16.67 4.94 25.24
N ILE A 136 -15.72 4.03 25.09
CA ILE A 136 -15.56 3.24 23.88
C ILE A 136 -16.72 2.25 23.76
N ASN A 137 -17.31 2.14 22.57
CA ASN A 137 -18.22 1.03 22.28
C ASN A 137 -17.43 -0.27 22.11
N LEU A 138 -17.19 -0.96 23.22
CA LEU A 138 -16.37 -2.18 23.27
C LEU A 138 -16.88 -3.28 22.34
N GLU A 139 -18.19 -3.47 22.24
CA GLU A 139 -18.78 -4.48 21.34
C GLU A 139 -18.49 -4.17 19.87
N ARG A 140 -18.59 -2.91 19.47
CA ARG A 140 -18.25 -2.48 18.11
C ARG A 140 -16.76 -2.66 17.84
N ILE A 141 -15.91 -2.22 18.77
CA ILE A 141 -14.45 -2.36 18.64
C ILE A 141 -14.05 -3.82 18.52
N GLU A 142 -14.59 -4.69 19.37
CA GLU A 142 -14.30 -6.13 19.33
C GLU A 142 -14.80 -6.76 18.02
N SER A 143 -15.97 -6.33 17.51
CA SER A 143 -16.47 -6.78 16.21
C SER A 143 -15.56 -6.38 15.05
N VAL A 144 -15.10 -5.12 14.99
CA VAL A 144 -14.22 -4.64 13.90
C VAL A 144 -12.84 -5.28 14.02
N LYS A 145 -12.31 -5.39 15.24
CA LYS A 145 -11.08 -6.11 15.55
C LYS A 145 -11.13 -7.55 15.01
N ASN A 146 -12.18 -8.29 15.33
CA ASN A 146 -12.28 -9.69 14.92
C ASN A 146 -12.33 -9.82 13.39
N LYS A 147 -13.00 -8.91 12.68
CA LYS A 147 -13.00 -8.88 11.21
C LYS A 147 -11.62 -8.60 10.62
N LEU A 148 -10.90 -7.64 11.21
CA LEU A 148 -9.53 -7.31 10.82
C LEU A 148 -8.59 -8.50 11.04
N GLU A 149 -8.66 -9.13 12.22
CA GLU A 149 -7.84 -10.29 12.57
C GLU A 149 -8.19 -11.52 11.72
N GLU A 150 -9.46 -11.71 11.36
CA GLU A 150 -9.85 -12.77 10.41
C GLU A 150 -9.18 -12.56 9.05
N ILE A 151 -9.08 -11.32 8.58
CA ILE A 151 -8.42 -10.99 7.32
C ILE A 151 -6.90 -11.22 7.39
N ILE A 152 -6.27 -10.72 8.46
CA ILE A 152 -4.82 -10.78 8.64
C ILE A 152 -4.34 -12.19 8.98
N ASN A 153 -5.19 -13.10 9.47
CA ASN A 153 -4.77 -14.45 9.83
C ASN A 153 -5.14 -15.53 8.80
N LYS A 154 -5.83 -15.15 7.72
CA LYS A 154 -6.21 -16.06 6.63
C LYS A 154 -5.08 -16.29 5.65
#